data_AF-A0A455UHN3-F1
#
_entry.id   AF-A0A455UHN3-F1
#
_cell.length_a   1.000
_cell.length_b   1.000
_cell.length_c   1.000
_cell.angle_alpha   90.00
_cell.angle_beta   90.00
_cell.angle_gamma   90.00
#
_symmetry.space_group_name_H-M   'P 1'
#
loop_
_entity.id
_entity.type
_entity.pdbx_description
1 polymer ?
#
loop_
_entity_poly.entity_id
_entity_poly.type
_entity_poly.pdbx_seq_one_letter_code
_entity_poly.pdbx_strand_id
1 'polypeptide(L)'
;MFLLITIATLSIAFSFLCSILEAALLSITPSYIAKQKEDNPKLHASLKHLKANIDRPLAAILTLNTIAHTVGATAVGAQAAVVFGEASIAIVSAVMTMLILILSEIIPKTIGATYWRGLSPFCHAF
;
A
#
# COMPACT_ATOMS: atom_id res chain seq x y z
N MET A 1 20.23 15.80 1.29
CA MET A 1 19.92 14.81 0.23
C MET A 1 19.74 13.38 0.76
N PHE A 2 20.69 12.78 1.49
CA PHE A 2 20.53 11.41 2.02
C PHE A 2 19.23 11.20 2.82
N LEU A 3 18.97 12.07 3.80
CA LEU A 3 17.77 12.02 4.66
C LEU A 3 16.44 12.13 3.87
N LEU A 4 16.45 12.94 2.82
CA LEU A 4 15.31 13.17 1.92
C LEU A 4 14.99 11.89 1.12
N ILE A 5 16.02 11.26 0.57
CA ILE A 5 15.91 10.01 -0.18
C ILE A 5 15.44 8.89 0.75
N THR A 6 16.02 8.75 1.94
CA THR A 6 15.63 7.69 2.89
C THR A 6 14.16 7.80 3.31
N ILE A 7 13.69 9.00 3.65
CA ILE A 7 12.28 9.23 4.04
C ILE A 7 11.35 8.96 2.85
N ALA A 8 11.68 9.48 1.66
CA ALA A 8 10.87 9.26 0.46
C ALA A 8 10.77 7.77 0.11
N THR A 9 11.89 7.04 0.12
CA THR A 9 11.93 5.61 -0.19
C THR A 9 11.15 4.78 0.83
N LEU A 10 11.30 5.04 2.14
CA LEU A 10 10.55 4.32 3.17
C LEU A 10 9.04 4.56 3.06
N SER A 11 8.64 5.81 2.85
CA SER A 11 7.23 6.18 2.72
C SER A 11 6.58 5.50 1.52
N ILE A 12 7.26 5.52 0.37
CA ILE A 12 6.79 4.87 -0.85
C ILE A 12 6.76 3.35 -0.69
N ALA A 13 7.81 2.74 -0.12
CA ALA A 13 7.89 1.29 0.05
C ALA A 13 6.79 0.76 0.98
N PHE A 14 6.50 1.47 2.08
CA PHE A 14 5.44 1.08 3.00
C PHE A 14 4.05 1.20 2.36
N SER A 15 3.76 2.33 1.71
CA SER A 15 2.52 2.53 0.92
C SER A 15 2.34 1.48 -0.17
N PHE A 16 3.41 1.16 -0.90
CA PHE A 16 3.42 0.17 -1.95
C PHE A 16 3.02 -1.22 -1.43
N LEU A 17 3.57 -1.62 -0.28
CA LEU A 17 3.22 -2.90 0.37
C LEU A 17 1.73 -2.92 0.77
N CYS A 18 1.27 -1.84 1.40
CA CYS A 18 -0.13 -1.66 1.80
C CYS A 18 -1.09 -1.79 0.60
N SER A 19 -0.81 -1.12 -0.53
CA SER A 19 -1.67 -1.18 -1.72
C SER A 19 -1.65 -2.54 -2.44
N ILE A 20 -0.54 -3.29 -2.37
CA ILE A 20 -0.51 -4.68 -2.87
C ILE A 20 -1.42 -5.58 -2.04
N LEU A 21 -1.35 -5.49 -0.70
CA LEU A 21 -2.16 -6.27 0.22
C LEU A 21 -3.65 -5.95 0.07
N GLU A 22 -3.99 -4.67 -0.05
CA GLU A 22 -5.33 -4.18 -0.34
C GLU A 22 -5.93 -4.87 -1.59
N ALA A 23 -5.23 -4.80 -2.71
CA ALA A 23 -5.69 -5.38 -3.97
C ALA A 23 -5.72 -6.91 -3.94
N ALA A 24 -4.76 -7.55 -3.27
CA ALA A 24 -4.76 -9.00 -3.09
C ALA A 24 -5.98 -9.46 -2.27
N LEU A 25 -6.29 -8.78 -1.15
CA LEU A 25 -7.43 -9.08 -0.28
C LEU A 25 -8.77 -8.99 -1.01
N LEU A 26 -8.93 -7.91 -1.78
CA LEU A 26 -10.12 -7.71 -2.60
C LEU A 26 -10.26 -8.80 -3.68
N SER A 27 -9.15 -9.20 -4.29
CA SER A 27 -9.13 -10.16 -5.41
C SER A 27 -9.31 -11.63 -5.01
N ILE A 28 -9.17 -11.97 -3.71
CA ILE A 28 -9.41 -13.35 -3.23
C ILE A 28 -10.87 -13.74 -3.50
N THR A 29 -11.10 -14.84 -4.22
CA THR A 29 -12.47 -15.29 -4.54
C THR A 29 -13.01 -16.26 -3.47
N PRO A 30 -14.35 -16.30 -3.27
CA PRO A 30 -14.97 -17.27 -2.37
C PRO A 30 -14.61 -18.73 -2.71
N SER A 31 -14.52 -19.06 -4.00
CA SER A 31 -14.13 -20.39 -4.48
C SER A 31 -12.71 -20.78 -4.07
N TYR A 32 -11.78 -19.81 -4.05
CA TYR A 32 -10.41 -20.06 -3.56
C TYR A 32 -10.39 -20.32 -2.06
N ILE A 33 -11.13 -19.55 -1.27
CA ILE A 33 -11.27 -19.79 0.18
C ILE A 33 -11.88 -21.17 0.43
N ALA A 34 -12.90 -21.56 -0.34
CA ALA A 34 -13.53 -22.87 -0.23
C ALA A 34 -12.55 -24.02 -0.54
N LYS A 35 -11.75 -23.89 -1.60
CA LYS A 35 -10.70 -24.86 -1.95
C LYS A 35 -9.68 -25.05 -0.82
N GLN A 36 -9.34 -23.96 -0.14
CA GLN A 36 -8.36 -24.00 0.94
C GLN A 36 -8.83 -24.73 2.20
N LYS A 37 -10.11 -25.07 2.30
CA LYS A 37 -10.67 -25.86 3.42
C LYS A 37 -10.00 -27.24 3.52
N GLU A 38 -9.71 -27.86 2.38
CA GLU A 38 -9.01 -29.15 2.31
C GLU A 38 -7.49 -28.95 2.22
N ASP A 39 -7.02 -28.02 1.38
CA ASP A 39 -5.58 -27.84 1.13
C ASP A 39 -4.80 -27.24 2.31
N ASN A 40 -5.39 -26.31 3.08
CA ASN A 40 -4.77 -25.69 4.25
C ASN A 40 -5.83 -25.14 5.23
N PRO A 41 -6.30 -25.95 6.19
CA PRO A 41 -7.39 -25.58 7.11
C PRO A 41 -7.12 -24.32 7.94
N LYS A 42 -5.85 -24.09 8.33
CA LYS A 42 -5.43 -22.88 9.07
C LYS A 42 -5.60 -21.62 8.23
N LEU A 43 -5.17 -21.68 6.97
CA LEU A 43 -5.26 -20.56 6.03
C LEU A 43 -6.73 -20.31 5.63
N HIS A 44 -7.54 -21.35 5.50
CA HIS A 44 -8.99 -21.23 5.32
C HIS A 44 -9.66 -20.46 6.46
N ALA A 45 -9.37 -20.81 7.72
CA ALA A 45 -9.97 -20.16 8.88
C ALA A 45 -9.66 -18.65 8.90
N SER A 46 -8.40 -18.29 8.67
CA SER A 46 -7.97 -16.89 8.67
C SER A 46 -8.51 -16.12 7.47
N LEU A 47 -8.43 -16.67 6.24
CA LEU A 47 -9.01 -16.00 5.07
C LEU A 47 -10.52 -15.83 5.18
N LYS A 48 -11.22 -16.82 5.75
CA LYS A 48 -12.67 -16.73 5.98
C LYS A 48 -13.02 -15.64 6.98
N HIS A 49 -12.29 -15.55 8.09
CA HIS A 49 -12.47 -14.49 9.09
C HIS A 49 -12.15 -13.10 8.52
N LEU A 50 -11.08 -13.00 7.74
CA LEU A 50 -10.62 -11.76 7.12
C LEU A 50 -11.59 -11.28 6.03
N LYS A 51 -12.13 -12.19 5.21
CA LYS A 51 -13.15 -11.87 4.18
C LYS A 51 -14.50 -11.50 4.80
N ALA A 52 -14.85 -12.09 5.94
CA ALA A 52 -16.10 -11.79 6.66
C ALA A 52 -16.12 -10.37 7.26
N ASN A 53 -14.96 -9.80 7.57
CA ASN A 53 -14.81 -8.45 8.12
C ASN A 53 -13.81 -7.63 7.29
N ILE A 54 -13.91 -7.69 5.96
CA ILE A 54 -12.90 -7.10 5.07
C ILE A 54 -12.75 -5.59 5.24
N ASP A 55 -13.81 -4.90 5.65
CA ASP A 55 -13.83 -3.45 5.82
C ASP A 55 -12.84 -2.96 6.88
N ARG A 56 -12.59 -3.76 7.92
CA ARG A 56 -11.72 -3.40 9.04
C ARG A 56 -10.23 -3.38 8.68
N PRO A 57 -9.62 -4.44 8.13
CA PRO A 57 -8.25 -4.40 7.63
C PRO A 57 -8.11 -3.46 6.42
N LEU A 58 -9.13 -3.38 5.55
CA LEU A 58 -9.12 -2.47 4.41
C LEU A 58 -9.05 -1.00 4.85
N ALA A 59 -9.87 -0.60 5.82
CA ALA A 59 -9.83 0.75 6.38
C ALA A 59 -8.50 1.06 7.07
N ALA A 60 -7.90 0.10 7.79
CA ALA A 60 -6.59 0.25 8.40
C ALA A 60 -5.49 0.46 7.35
N ILE A 61 -5.49 -0.35 6.29
CA ILE A 61 -4.55 -0.25 5.17
C ILE A 61 -4.70 1.09 4.45
N LEU A 62 -5.93 1.52 4.17
CA LEU A 62 -6.20 2.79 3.50
C LEU A 62 -5.76 3.99 4.35
N THR A 63 -5.98 3.91 5.67
CA THR A 63 -5.55 4.94 6.63
C THR A 63 -4.03 5.03 6.68
N LEU A 64 -3.34 3.88 6.77
CA LEU A 64 -1.88 3.82 6.72
C LEU A 64 -1.32 4.40 5.42
N ASN A 65 -1.95 4.06 4.29
CA ASN A 65 -1.55 4.61 3.00
C ASN A 65 -1.73 6.13 2.95
N THR A 66 -2.84 6.64 3.49
CA THR A 66 -3.09 8.08 3.59
C THR A 66 -2.03 8.77 4.45
N ILE A 67 -1.70 8.21 5.62
CA ILE A 67 -0.65 8.74 6.50
C ILE A 67 0.69 8.78 5.76
N ALA A 68 1.06 7.71 5.09
CA ALA A 68 2.31 7.65 4.33
C ALA A 68 2.32 8.65 3.16
N HIS A 69 1.22 8.83 2.44
CA HIS A 69 1.11 9.84 1.39
C HIS A 69 1.25 11.26 1.95
N THR A 70 0.52 11.58 3.01
CA THR A 70 0.53 12.92 3.61
C THR A 70 1.86 13.23 4.26
N VAL A 71 2.35 12.37 5.17
CA VAL A 71 3.62 12.60 5.88
C VAL A 71 4.79 12.58 4.91
N GLY A 72 4.81 11.67 3.95
CA GLY A 72 5.85 11.59 2.91
C GLY A 72 5.90 12.84 2.05
N ALA A 73 4.76 13.31 1.55
CA ALA A 73 4.69 14.53 0.74
C ALA A 73 5.09 15.78 1.54
N THR A 74 4.61 15.92 2.79
CA THR A 74 4.96 17.04 3.66
C THR A 74 6.45 17.06 4.00
N ALA A 75 7.04 15.91 4.35
CA ALA A 75 8.46 15.81 4.68
C ALA A 75 9.36 16.12 3.47
N VAL A 76 8.97 15.65 2.28
CA VAL A 76 9.70 15.92 1.04
C VAL A 76 9.55 17.39 0.62
N GLY A 77 8.37 17.98 0.75
CA GLY A 77 8.14 19.40 0.50
C GLY A 77 8.96 20.31 1.42
N ALA A 78 9.01 19.99 2.72
CA ALA A 78 9.82 20.72 3.69
C ALA A 78 11.33 20.65 3.36
N GLN A 79 11.82 19.49 2.92
CA GLN A 79 13.21 19.36 2.48
C GLN A 79 13.48 20.03 1.13
N ALA A 80 12.52 20.02 0.20
CA ALA A 80 12.65 20.69 -1.09
C ALA A 80 12.77 22.21 -0.95
N ALA A 81 12.02 22.80 0.00
CA ALA A 81 12.12 24.22 0.34
C ALA A 81 13.55 24.64 0.74
N VAL A 82 14.23 23.79 1.52
CA VAL A 82 15.60 24.05 2.00
C VAL A 82 16.65 23.88 0.89
N VAL A 83 16.45 22.93 -0.03
CA VAL A 83 17.45 22.57 -1.05
C VAL A 83 17.31 23.40 -2.32
N PHE A 84 16.08 23.69 -2.76
CA PHE A 84 15.79 24.30 -4.05
C PHE A 84 15.15 25.69 -3.95
N GLY A 85 14.91 26.18 -2.73
CA GLY A 85 14.29 27.48 -2.46
C GLY A 85 12.77 27.48 -2.67
N GLU A 86 12.10 28.48 -2.08
CA GLU A 86 10.63 28.49 -1.95
C GLU A 86 9.88 28.49 -3.30
N ALA A 87 10.47 29.09 -4.34
CA ALA A 87 9.87 29.18 -5.67
C ALA A 87 9.66 27.81 -6.35
N SER A 88 10.41 26.78 -5.93
CA SER A 88 10.33 25.42 -6.49
C SER A 88 9.33 24.52 -5.77
N ILE A 89 8.83 24.91 -4.59
CA ILE A 89 7.98 24.07 -3.72
C ILE A 89 6.72 23.63 -4.46
N ALA A 90 6.09 24.53 -5.22
CA ALA A 90 4.85 24.23 -5.93
C ALA A 90 5.04 23.16 -7.01
N ILE A 91 6.11 23.28 -7.81
CA ILE A 91 6.42 22.33 -8.89
C ILE A 91 6.85 20.98 -8.30
N VAL A 92 7.71 20.98 -7.29
CA VAL A 92 8.19 19.76 -6.65
C VAL A 92 7.06 19.01 -5.95
N SER A 93 6.16 19.73 -5.27
CA SER A 93 5.01 19.12 -4.60
C SER A 93 4.01 18.53 -5.59
N ALA A 94 3.76 19.22 -6.71
CA ALA A 94 2.88 18.71 -7.77
C ALA A 94 3.43 17.42 -8.41
N VAL A 95 4.73 17.42 -8.76
CA VAL A 95 5.40 16.24 -9.34
C VAL A 95 5.45 15.09 -8.33
N MET A 96 5.75 15.37 -7.05
CA MET A 96 5.74 14.34 -6.00
C MET A 96 4.36 13.74 -5.80
N THR A 97 3.30 14.55 -5.82
CA THR A 97 1.93 14.05 -5.65
C THR A 97 1.55 13.12 -6.81
N MET A 98 1.89 13.49 -8.05
CA MET A 98 1.66 12.66 -9.23
C MET A 98 2.45 11.34 -9.16
N LEU A 99 3.73 11.39 -8.77
CA LEU A 99 4.56 10.20 -8.59
C LEU A 99 4.02 9.28 -7.51
N ILE A 100 3.61 9.84 -6.37
CA ILE A 100 3.03 9.08 -5.26
C ILE A 100 1.73 8.39 -5.71
N LEU A 101 0.81 9.07 -6.41
CA LEU A 101 -0.43 8.45 -6.91
C LEU A 101 -0.17 7.29 -7.88
N ILE A 102 0.72 7.50 -8.84
CA ILE A 102 0.99 6.50 -9.89
C ILE A 102 1.77 5.31 -9.31
N LEU A 103 2.86 5.58 -8.58
CA LEU A 103 3.79 4.56 -8.11
C LEU A 103 3.31 3.86 -6.84
N SER A 104 2.65 4.55 -5.92
CA SER A 104 2.19 3.96 -4.64
C SER A 104 0.75 3.47 -4.67
N GLU A 105 -0.05 3.87 -5.66
CA GLU A 105 -1.47 3.50 -5.71
C GLU A 105 -1.82 2.68 -6.95
N ILE A 106 -1.61 3.21 -8.16
CA ILE A 106 -2.13 2.59 -9.39
C ILE A 106 -1.36 1.31 -9.75
N ILE A 107 -0.03 1.36 -9.75
CA ILE A 107 0.83 0.22 -10.09
C ILE A 107 0.72 -0.92 -9.07
N PRO A 108 0.90 -0.69 -7.75
CA PRO A 108 0.82 -1.76 -6.76
C PRO A 108 -0.57 -2.38 -6.67
N LYS A 109 -1.66 -1.60 -6.83
CA LYS A 109 -3.01 -2.18 -6.89
C LYS A 109 -3.15 -3.13 -8.09
N THR A 110 -2.57 -2.78 -9.24
CA THR A 110 -2.57 -3.65 -10.43
C THR A 110 -1.77 -4.94 -10.19
N ILE A 111 -0.60 -4.85 -9.54
CA ILE A 111 0.25 -6.00 -9.20
C ILE A 111 -0.47 -6.89 -8.18
N GLY A 112 -1.00 -6.33 -7.10
CA GLY A 112 -1.71 -7.07 -6.06
C GLY A 112 -2.93 -7.81 -6.60
N ALA A 113 -3.69 -7.19 -7.52
CA ALA A 113 -4.83 -7.82 -8.19
C ALA A 113 -4.43 -8.92 -9.18
N THR A 114 -3.22 -8.87 -9.74
CA THR A 114 -2.73 -9.88 -10.70
C THR A 114 -2.08 -11.07 -9.98
N TYR A 115 -1.33 -10.82 -8.90
CA TYR A 115 -0.53 -11.82 -8.18
C TYR A 115 -1.14 -12.28 -6.86
N TRP A 116 -2.43 -11.98 -6.60
CA TRP A 116 -3.13 -12.26 -5.34
C TRP A 116 -3.01 -13.72 -4.86
N ARG A 117 -2.90 -14.70 -5.76
CA ARG A 117 -2.77 -16.13 -5.40
C ARG A 117 -1.48 -16.44 -4.63
N GLY A 118 -0.37 -15.78 -4.95
CA GLY A 118 0.91 -15.93 -4.25
C GLY A 118 1.00 -15.06 -2.99
N LEU A 119 0.19 -14.00 -2.92
CA LEU A 119 0.12 -13.06 -1.79
C LEU A 119 -0.89 -13.49 -0.71
N SER A 120 -1.80 -14.41 -1.04
CA SER A 120 -2.82 -14.92 -0.11
C SER A 120 -2.25 -15.45 1.23
N PRO A 121 -1.09 -16.14 1.28
CA PRO A 121 -0.51 -16.60 2.53
C PRO A 121 0.05 -15.47 3.41
N PHE A 122 0.53 -14.39 2.79
CA PHE A 122 1.06 -13.22 3.50
C PHE A 122 -0.05 -12.36 4.10
N CYS A 123 -1.27 -12.43 3.56
CA CYS A 123 -2.43 -11.72 4.12
C CYS A 123 -2.86 -12.24 5.51
N HIS A 124 -2.37 -13.40 5.96
CA HIS A 124 -2.60 -13.87 7.33
C HIS A 124 -1.82 -13.03 8.38
N ALA A 125 -0.73 -12.37 7.99
CA ALA A 125 0.19 -11.71 8.92
C ALA A 125 -0.18 -10.25 9.25
N PHE A 126 -1.23 -9.70 8.63
CA PHE A 126 -1.69 -8.31 8.78
C PHE A 126 -3.03 -8.23 9.51
#